data_AF-W2G6J5-F1
#
_entry.id   AF-W2G6J5-F1
#
_cell.length_a   1.000
_cell.length_b   1.000
_cell.length_c   1.000
_cell.angle_alpha   90.00
_cell.angle_beta   90.00
_cell.angle_gamma   90.00
#
_symmetry.space_group_name_H-M   'P 1'
#
loop_
_entity.id
_entity.type
_entity.pdbx_description
1 polymer ?
#
loop_
_entity_poly.entity_id
_entity_poly.type
_entity_poly.pdbx_seq_one_letter_code
_entity_poly.pdbx_strand_id
1 'polypeptide(L)'
;MLKWRTACRFKLIFCFSLFATSTSDLQEKDILNFQWQILNLQISLEDSFYSLAQDSGKPCVILCDRGVMDGSAYMTPEQWEELKLQHDLDTVTLRDTRYIAIFHLVTAADGAEKFYSLENNGIRIESIEQARAIDKRTCHAWIGHPKLYVFDNSTTFEGKMQRLVDTAAGLCGIPTTVRASRKYLLAKTPIEIPFHHEDFEVEKVYLKPEAAKTSKDYSFVRCRSQYGIPAYGMTTVRYLDTGDAVHLKRVLSAREYSYAVRHRCDPTRNVIKQQRMCFLYKNQSFQIHVYKEPADLAGLAVLHVQASCENDQDIVMPSFLNIEKELPDTDETMSAYNVSKKNLLGELERKESAEV
;
A
#
# COMPACT_ATOMS: atom_id res chain seq x y z
N MET A 1 -27.47 3.63 32.33
CA MET A 1 -26.25 4.45 32.44
C MET A 1 -25.18 3.88 31.51
N LEU A 2 -25.06 4.42 30.30
CA LEU A 2 -24.04 4.03 29.32
C LEU A 2 -22.69 4.62 29.72
N LYS A 3 -21.73 3.76 30.08
CA LYS A 3 -20.31 4.12 30.13
C LYS A 3 -19.65 3.53 28.89
N TRP A 4 -19.50 4.35 27.86
CA TRP A 4 -18.59 4.09 26.76
C TRP A 4 -17.15 4.12 27.29
N ARG A 5 -16.50 2.96 27.38
CA ARG A 5 -15.04 2.88 27.52
C ARG A 5 -14.46 2.62 26.14
N THR A 6 -14.20 3.71 25.43
CA THR A 6 -13.48 3.75 24.16
C THR A 6 -12.01 3.38 24.39
N ALA A 7 -11.70 2.12 24.09
CA ALA A 7 -10.35 1.68 23.74
C ALA A 7 -10.48 0.44 22.84
N CYS A 8 -11.02 0.63 21.62
CA CYS A 8 -10.93 -0.39 20.58
C CYS A 8 -9.48 -0.50 20.10
N ARG A 9 -8.65 -1.22 20.85
CA ARG A 9 -7.38 -1.76 20.34
C ARG A 9 -7.71 -2.96 19.46
N PHE A 10 -8.07 -2.71 18.20
CA PHE A 10 -8.19 -3.78 17.22
C PHE A 10 -6.80 -4.34 16.96
N LYS A 11 -6.59 -5.61 17.31
CA LYS A 11 -5.42 -6.34 16.85
C LYS A 11 -5.77 -6.85 15.46
N LEU A 12 -5.21 -6.23 14.44
CA LEU A 12 -5.31 -6.76 13.08
C LEU A 12 -4.37 -7.95 13.01
N ILE A 13 -4.91 -9.13 12.72
CA ILE A 13 -4.11 -10.33 12.55
C ILE A 13 -4.14 -10.69 11.06
N PHE A 14 -2.97 -10.65 10.43
CA PHE A 14 -2.78 -10.94 9.01
C PHE A 14 -2.51 -12.44 8.82
N CYS A 15 -3.33 -13.09 7.99
CA CYS A 15 -3.02 -14.42 7.47
C CYS A 15 -2.16 -14.29 6.19
N PHE A 16 -1.19 -15.19 6.01
CA PHE A 16 -0.13 -15.11 5.00
C PHE A 16 -0.60 -15.38 3.56
N SER A 17 0.11 -14.79 2.59
CA SER A 17 0.04 -15.16 1.18
C SER A 17 0.66 -16.55 0.95
N LEU A 18 -0.18 -17.54 0.64
CA LEU A 18 0.27 -18.81 0.06
C LEU A 18 0.40 -18.62 -1.46
N PHE A 19 1.64 -18.69 -1.94
CA PHE A 19 1.96 -18.57 -3.35
C PHE A 19 1.42 -19.79 -4.13
N ALA A 20 0.62 -19.54 -5.16
CA ALA A 20 0.36 -20.51 -6.20
C ALA A 20 1.64 -20.72 -7.01
N THR A 21 2.41 -21.76 -6.72
CA THR A 21 3.49 -22.23 -7.61
C THR A 21 2.86 -22.85 -8.86
N SER A 22 3.45 -22.62 -10.04
CA SER A 22 2.97 -23.21 -11.29
C SER A 22 3.01 -24.73 -11.20
N THR A 23 1.84 -25.37 -11.29
CA THR A 23 1.68 -26.84 -11.21
C THR A 23 1.88 -27.54 -12.55
N SER A 24 2.53 -26.89 -13.52
CA SER A 24 2.65 -27.34 -14.91
C SER A 24 3.26 -28.74 -15.07
N ASP A 25 4.01 -29.20 -14.07
CA ASP A 25 4.78 -30.46 -14.09
C ASP A 25 4.24 -31.53 -13.12
N LEU A 26 3.10 -31.32 -12.46
CA LEU A 26 2.54 -32.24 -11.45
C LEU A 26 1.51 -33.21 -12.04
N GLN A 27 1.50 -34.46 -11.59
CA GLN A 27 0.44 -35.42 -11.92
C GLN A 27 -0.89 -34.98 -11.27
N GLU A 28 -2.03 -35.41 -11.82
CA GLU A 28 -3.36 -34.99 -11.36
C GLU A 28 -3.59 -35.24 -9.85
N LYS A 29 -3.12 -36.37 -9.34
CA LYS A 29 -3.15 -36.70 -7.91
C LYS A 29 -2.28 -35.76 -7.06
N ASP A 30 -1.15 -35.31 -7.59
CA ASP A 30 -0.26 -34.38 -6.91
C ASP A 30 -0.87 -32.98 -6.85
N ILE A 31 -1.66 -32.58 -7.85
CA ILE A 31 -2.42 -31.32 -7.88
C ILE A 31 -3.50 -31.32 -6.79
N LEU A 32 -4.29 -32.39 -6.69
CA LEU A 32 -5.32 -32.53 -5.64
C LEU A 32 -4.71 -32.47 -4.23
N ASN A 33 -3.65 -33.25 -3.99
CA ASN A 33 -2.98 -33.24 -2.70
C ASN A 33 -2.35 -31.86 -2.41
N PHE A 34 -1.74 -31.22 -3.40
CA PHE A 34 -1.15 -29.88 -3.24
C PHE A 34 -2.20 -28.84 -2.83
N GLN A 35 -3.36 -28.82 -3.51
CA GLN A 35 -4.46 -27.91 -3.18
C GLN A 35 -5.05 -28.21 -1.81
N TRP A 36 -5.16 -29.49 -1.42
CA TRP A 36 -5.55 -29.88 -0.08
C TRP A 36 -4.57 -29.37 0.99
N GLN A 37 -3.25 -29.50 0.78
CA GLN A 37 -2.27 -29.00 1.76
C GLN A 37 -2.37 -27.48 1.94
N ILE A 38 -2.61 -26.72 0.86
CA ILE A 38 -2.84 -25.28 0.93
C ILE A 38 -4.12 -24.99 1.73
N LEU A 39 -5.23 -25.65 1.39
CA LEU A 39 -6.52 -25.47 2.03
C LEU A 39 -6.44 -25.78 3.55
N ASN A 40 -5.86 -26.91 3.90
CA ASN A 40 -5.70 -27.35 5.28
C ASN A 40 -4.82 -26.37 6.09
N LEU A 41 -3.76 -25.85 5.48
CA LEU A 41 -2.92 -24.82 6.11
C LEU A 41 -3.68 -23.51 6.31
N GLN A 42 -4.47 -23.07 5.32
CA GLN A 42 -5.31 -21.88 5.44
C GLN A 42 -6.31 -22.02 6.60
N ILE A 43 -7.04 -23.14 6.66
CA ILE A 43 -7.98 -23.43 7.75
C ILE A 43 -7.26 -23.41 9.10
N SER A 44 -6.11 -24.09 9.20
CA SER A 44 -5.33 -24.18 10.44
C SER A 44 -4.84 -22.81 10.94
N LEU A 45 -4.39 -21.94 10.01
CA LEU A 45 -3.96 -20.58 10.34
C LEU A 45 -5.14 -19.72 10.78
N GLU A 46 -6.25 -19.78 10.03
CA GLU A 46 -7.49 -19.07 10.38
C GLU A 46 -8.00 -19.45 11.77
N ASP A 47 -8.08 -20.76 12.07
CA ASP A 47 -8.55 -21.27 13.36
C ASP A 47 -7.62 -20.84 14.50
N SER A 48 -6.30 -20.87 14.27
CA SER A 48 -5.31 -20.42 15.25
C SER A 48 -5.47 -18.93 15.57
N PHE A 49 -5.68 -18.09 14.56
CA PHE A 49 -5.88 -16.66 14.75
C PHE A 49 -7.25 -16.33 15.34
N TYR A 50 -8.27 -17.10 15.01
CA TYR A 50 -9.59 -17.00 15.61
C TYR A 50 -9.55 -17.32 17.10
N SER A 51 -8.89 -18.43 17.50
CA SER A 51 -8.67 -18.78 18.90
C SER A 51 -7.92 -17.68 19.64
N LEU A 52 -6.83 -17.16 19.07
CA LEU A 52 -6.07 -16.05 19.67
C LEU A 52 -6.91 -14.77 19.82
N ALA A 53 -7.80 -14.50 18.87
CA ALA A 53 -8.70 -13.36 18.93
C ALA A 53 -9.72 -13.54 20.07
N GLN A 54 -10.29 -14.73 20.23
CA GLN A 54 -11.20 -15.07 21.33
C GLN A 54 -10.53 -14.93 22.70
N ASP A 55 -9.32 -15.50 22.85
CA ASP A 55 -8.54 -15.44 24.09
C ASP A 55 -8.14 -14.01 24.47
N SER A 56 -8.02 -13.12 23.48
CA SER A 56 -7.61 -11.74 23.72
C SER A 56 -8.64 -10.91 24.52
N GLY A 57 -9.92 -11.32 24.53
CA GLY A 57 -11.02 -10.62 25.19
C GLY A 57 -11.25 -9.17 24.72
N LYS A 58 -10.72 -8.81 23.54
CA LYS A 58 -10.79 -7.45 22.97
C LYS A 58 -11.50 -7.48 21.62
N PRO A 59 -12.11 -6.35 21.20
CA PRO A 59 -12.59 -6.20 19.83
C PRO A 59 -11.46 -6.47 18.85
N CYS A 60 -11.65 -7.46 17.97
CA CYS A 60 -10.66 -7.93 17.02
C CYS A 60 -11.30 -8.04 15.63
N VAL A 61 -10.53 -7.73 14.60
CA VAL A 61 -10.90 -7.95 13.21
C VAL A 61 -9.81 -8.81 12.60
N ILE A 62 -10.20 -9.94 12.04
CA ILE A 62 -9.30 -10.85 11.33
C ILE A 62 -9.48 -10.57 9.85
N LEU A 63 -8.37 -10.26 9.18
CA LEU A 63 -8.35 -10.10 7.73
C LEU A 63 -7.57 -11.26 7.12
N CYS A 64 -8.27 -12.06 6.32
CA CYS A 64 -7.66 -13.15 5.59
C CYS A 64 -7.21 -12.65 4.22
N ASP A 65 -5.91 -12.79 3.92
CA ASP A 65 -5.39 -12.63 2.56
C ASP A 65 -5.62 -13.96 1.84
N ARG A 66 -6.60 -13.98 0.92
CA ARG A 66 -7.24 -15.18 0.34
C ARG A 66 -8.15 -15.92 1.32
N GLY A 67 -9.14 -16.62 0.77
CA GLY A 67 -10.02 -17.50 1.54
C GLY A 67 -10.02 -18.93 1.00
N VAL A 68 -10.54 -19.85 1.81
CA VAL A 68 -10.53 -21.30 1.55
C VAL A 68 -11.22 -21.70 0.23
N MET A 69 -12.18 -20.91 -0.26
CA MET A 69 -12.84 -21.18 -1.54
C MET A 69 -11.98 -20.80 -2.75
N ASP A 70 -10.91 -19.99 -2.59
CA ASP A 70 -10.09 -19.52 -3.71
C ASP A 70 -9.37 -20.67 -4.42
N GLY A 71 -9.05 -21.75 -3.70
CA GLY A 71 -8.45 -22.96 -4.27
C GLY A 71 -9.28 -23.57 -5.39
N SER A 72 -10.62 -23.44 -5.33
CA SER A 72 -11.52 -23.97 -6.35
C SER A 72 -11.32 -23.32 -7.72
N ALA A 73 -10.71 -22.12 -7.80
CA ALA A 73 -10.42 -21.43 -9.05
C ALA A 73 -9.27 -22.08 -9.86
N TYR A 74 -8.51 -23.00 -9.24
CA TYR A 74 -7.35 -23.68 -9.79
C TYR A 74 -7.58 -25.16 -10.11
N MET A 75 -8.80 -25.65 -9.93
CA MET A 75 -9.19 -27.05 -10.19
C MET A 75 -10.52 -27.13 -10.93
N THR A 76 -10.86 -28.30 -11.46
CA THR A 76 -12.19 -28.50 -12.06
C THR A 76 -13.26 -28.65 -10.96
N PRO A 77 -14.55 -28.39 -11.26
CA PRO A 77 -15.63 -28.61 -10.31
C PRO A 77 -15.64 -30.03 -9.73
N GLU A 78 -15.36 -31.04 -10.56
CA GLU A 78 -15.32 -32.45 -10.15
C GLU A 78 -14.18 -32.72 -9.16
N GLN A 79 -13.00 -32.14 -9.41
CA GLN A 79 -11.85 -32.22 -8.51
C GLN A 79 -12.14 -31.54 -7.15
N TRP A 80 -12.87 -30.42 -7.16
CA TRP A 80 -13.26 -29.73 -5.93
C TRP A 80 -14.28 -30.51 -5.11
N GLU A 81 -15.28 -31.13 -5.75
CA GLU A 81 -16.23 -32.01 -5.06
C GLU A 81 -15.54 -33.25 -4.48
N GLU A 82 -14.61 -33.86 -5.23
CA GLU A 82 -13.82 -35.00 -4.73
C GLU A 82 -12.98 -34.60 -3.52
N LEU A 83 -12.27 -33.46 -3.56
CA LEU A 83 -11.46 -32.98 -2.45
C LEU A 83 -12.30 -32.73 -1.20
N LYS A 84 -13.48 -32.11 -1.36
CA LYS A 84 -14.40 -31.90 -0.23
C LYS A 84 -14.89 -33.22 0.36
N LEU A 85 -15.26 -34.18 -0.48
CA LEU A 85 -15.73 -35.49 -0.04
C LEU A 85 -14.63 -36.28 0.69
N GLN A 86 -13.39 -36.24 0.20
CA GLN A 86 -12.25 -36.94 0.82
C GLN A 86 -11.90 -36.40 2.22
N HIS A 87 -12.21 -35.14 2.51
CA HIS A 87 -11.82 -34.45 3.73
C HIS A 87 -13.01 -34.00 4.59
N ASP A 88 -14.21 -34.56 4.34
CA ASP A 88 -15.45 -34.25 5.06
C ASP A 88 -15.74 -32.74 5.15
N LEU A 89 -15.51 -32.01 4.06
CA LEU A 89 -15.78 -30.58 3.95
C LEU A 89 -17.11 -30.32 3.26
N ASP A 90 -17.79 -29.25 3.64
CA ASP A 90 -19.00 -28.80 2.97
C ASP A 90 -18.90 -27.32 2.57
N THR A 91 -19.57 -26.96 1.47
CA THR A 91 -19.54 -25.61 0.90
C THR A 91 -20.13 -24.58 1.87
N VAL A 92 -21.13 -24.94 2.68
CA VAL A 92 -21.78 -23.99 3.59
C VAL A 92 -20.81 -23.62 4.72
N THR A 93 -20.10 -24.59 5.26
CA THR A 93 -19.07 -24.33 6.26
C THR A 93 -17.94 -23.50 5.65
N LEU A 94 -17.36 -23.94 4.52
CA LEU A 94 -16.25 -23.24 3.91
C LEU A 94 -16.58 -21.81 3.48
N ARG A 95 -17.78 -21.59 2.90
CA ARG A 95 -18.18 -20.28 2.35
C ARG A 95 -18.85 -19.40 3.40
N ASP A 96 -19.89 -19.90 4.08
CA ASP A 96 -20.86 -19.07 4.81
C ASP A 96 -20.59 -18.98 6.31
N THR A 97 -20.05 -20.03 6.95
CA THR A 97 -19.85 -19.99 8.41
C THR A 97 -18.51 -19.40 8.81
N ARG A 98 -17.48 -19.54 7.96
CA ARG A 98 -16.11 -19.08 8.27
C ARG A 98 -15.90 -17.59 8.06
N TYR A 99 -16.61 -16.97 7.12
CA TYR A 99 -16.41 -15.56 6.77
C TYR A 99 -17.66 -14.73 7.05
N ILE A 100 -17.45 -13.54 7.61
CA ILE A 100 -18.54 -12.59 7.84
C ILE A 100 -18.84 -11.80 6.56
N ALA A 101 -17.81 -11.55 5.74
CA ALA A 101 -17.91 -10.84 4.48
C ALA A 101 -16.72 -11.22 3.58
N ILE A 102 -16.96 -11.16 2.28
CA ILE A 102 -15.95 -11.40 1.25
C ILE A 102 -15.77 -10.11 0.46
N PHE A 103 -14.53 -9.67 0.31
CA PHE A 103 -14.16 -8.50 -0.48
C PHE A 103 -13.36 -8.95 -1.71
N HIS A 104 -14.01 -9.01 -2.86
CA HIS A 104 -13.36 -9.32 -4.12
C HIS A 104 -12.83 -8.04 -4.77
N LEU A 105 -11.50 -7.91 -4.85
CA LEU A 105 -10.84 -6.82 -5.56
C LEU A 105 -10.57 -7.24 -7.00
N VAL A 106 -11.37 -6.76 -7.94
CA VAL A 106 -11.24 -7.09 -9.37
C VAL A 106 -9.82 -6.81 -9.86
N THR A 107 -9.18 -7.79 -10.49
CA THR A 107 -7.83 -7.68 -11.05
C THR A 107 -7.67 -6.44 -11.93
N ALA A 108 -6.48 -5.81 -11.91
CA ALA A 108 -6.18 -4.70 -12.81
C ALA A 108 -6.31 -5.11 -14.30
N ALA A 109 -6.20 -6.40 -14.62
CA ALA A 109 -6.45 -6.88 -15.98
C ALA A 109 -7.89 -6.56 -16.46
N ASP A 110 -8.88 -6.41 -15.57
CA ASP A 110 -10.26 -6.10 -15.94
C ASP A 110 -10.61 -4.63 -15.61
N GLY A 111 -10.90 -3.81 -16.62
CA GLY A 111 -11.21 -2.39 -16.45
C GLY A 111 -10.04 -1.44 -16.17
N ALA A 112 -8.83 -1.95 -15.87
CA ALA A 112 -7.64 -1.15 -15.62
C ALA A 112 -6.38 -1.71 -16.29
N GLU A 113 -6.51 -2.28 -17.50
CA GLU A 113 -5.44 -3.01 -18.22
C GLU A 113 -4.12 -2.23 -18.28
N LYS A 114 -4.21 -0.90 -18.36
CA LYS A 114 -3.07 0.02 -18.39
C LYS A 114 -2.15 -0.13 -17.16
N PHE A 115 -2.71 -0.52 -16.01
CA PHE A 115 -1.98 -0.78 -14.76
C PHE A 115 -1.50 -2.24 -14.64
N TYR A 116 -1.92 -3.13 -15.55
CA TYR A 116 -1.54 -4.54 -15.56
C TYR A 116 -0.21 -4.74 -16.31
N SER A 117 0.91 -4.53 -15.64
CA SER A 117 2.25 -4.73 -16.24
C SER A 117 2.87 -6.07 -15.84
N LEU A 118 3.26 -6.88 -16.83
CA LEU A 118 4.05 -8.10 -16.65
C LEU A 118 5.54 -7.82 -16.45
N GLU A 119 5.99 -6.60 -16.75
CA GLU A 119 7.42 -6.25 -16.88
C GLU A 119 8.23 -6.24 -15.57
N ASN A 120 7.62 -6.36 -14.38
CA ASN A 120 8.38 -6.19 -13.12
C ASN A 120 7.97 -7.11 -11.94
N ASN A 121 7.03 -8.03 -12.15
CA ASN A 121 6.67 -9.01 -11.14
C ASN A 121 7.13 -10.39 -11.63
N GLY A 122 8.32 -10.83 -11.24
CA GLY A 122 8.83 -12.18 -11.53
C GLY A 122 8.01 -13.35 -10.96
N ILE A 123 6.80 -13.07 -10.47
CA ILE A 123 5.82 -13.98 -9.88
C ILE A 123 4.56 -14.07 -10.77
N ARG A 124 4.33 -13.11 -11.68
CA ARG A 124 3.14 -13.07 -12.54
C ARG A 124 3.50 -13.51 -13.95
N ILE A 125 3.05 -14.71 -14.30
CA ILE A 125 3.36 -15.38 -15.57
C ILE A 125 2.15 -15.33 -16.53
N GLU A 126 0.97 -14.98 -16.02
CA GLU A 126 -0.33 -15.09 -16.71
C GLU A 126 -0.62 -13.90 -17.63
N SER A 127 -1.18 -14.17 -18.82
CA SER A 127 -1.65 -13.13 -19.75
C SER A 127 -2.83 -12.32 -19.16
N ILE A 128 -3.17 -11.18 -19.78
CA ILE A 128 -4.32 -10.36 -19.36
C ILE A 128 -5.61 -11.19 -19.37
N GLU A 129 -5.83 -11.99 -20.41
CA GLU A 129 -7.00 -12.85 -20.56
C GLU A 129 -7.03 -13.97 -19.53
N GLN A 130 -5.88 -14.59 -19.26
CA GLN A 130 -5.76 -15.62 -18.24
C GLN A 130 -6.04 -15.05 -16.84
N ALA A 131 -5.48 -13.89 -16.53
CA ALA A 131 -5.72 -13.21 -15.26
C ALA A 131 -7.19 -12.81 -15.08
N ARG A 132 -7.87 -12.37 -16.15
CA ARG A 132 -9.32 -12.12 -16.15
C ARG A 132 -10.11 -13.39 -15.90
N ALA A 133 -9.76 -14.49 -16.55
CA ALA A 133 -10.45 -15.76 -16.38
C ALA A 133 -10.30 -16.29 -14.94
N ILE A 134 -9.09 -16.22 -14.38
CA ILE A 134 -8.81 -16.64 -13.00
C ILE A 134 -9.53 -15.72 -12.01
N ASP A 135 -9.51 -14.41 -12.20
CA ASP A 135 -10.24 -13.46 -11.35
C ASP A 135 -11.74 -13.76 -11.33
N LYS A 136 -12.34 -14.00 -12.49
CA LYS A 136 -13.75 -14.40 -12.61
C LYS A 136 -14.03 -15.73 -11.90
N ARG A 137 -13.20 -16.75 -12.10
CA ARG A 137 -13.35 -18.04 -11.39
C ARG A 137 -13.25 -17.87 -9.88
N THR A 138 -12.30 -17.05 -9.41
CA THR A 138 -12.12 -16.75 -7.99
C THR A 138 -13.36 -16.04 -7.43
N CYS A 139 -13.86 -15.00 -8.11
CA CYS A 139 -15.08 -14.33 -7.71
C CYS A 139 -16.29 -15.28 -7.69
N HIS A 140 -16.39 -16.17 -8.69
CA HIS A 140 -17.48 -17.14 -8.80
C HIS A 140 -17.48 -18.17 -7.68
N ALA A 141 -16.31 -18.55 -7.15
CA ALA A 141 -16.19 -19.48 -6.03
C ALA A 141 -16.94 -18.99 -4.77
N TRP A 142 -17.11 -17.67 -4.64
CA TRP A 142 -17.81 -17.03 -3.52
C TRP A 142 -19.28 -16.71 -3.79
N ILE A 143 -19.80 -17.01 -4.98
CA ILE A 143 -21.21 -16.79 -5.30
C ILE A 143 -22.08 -17.60 -4.32
N GLY A 144 -23.08 -16.93 -3.75
CA GLY A 144 -23.98 -17.46 -2.73
C GLY A 144 -23.62 -17.06 -1.30
N HIS A 145 -22.43 -16.48 -1.06
CA HIS A 145 -22.14 -15.86 0.23
C HIS A 145 -23.04 -14.63 0.44
N PRO A 146 -23.73 -14.46 1.59
CA PRO A 146 -24.71 -13.40 1.80
C PRO A 146 -24.11 -11.99 1.76
N LYS A 147 -22.81 -11.87 2.00
CA LYS A 147 -22.06 -10.60 2.07
C LYS A 147 -20.83 -10.63 1.17
N LEU A 148 -21.06 -10.86 -0.13
CA LEU A 148 -20.02 -10.74 -1.16
C LEU A 148 -20.04 -9.33 -1.74
N TYR A 149 -18.91 -8.61 -1.63
CA TYR A 149 -18.73 -7.27 -2.18
C TYR A 149 -17.66 -7.31 -3.27
N VAL A 150 -18.00 -6.81 -4.45
CA VAL A 150 -17.09 -6.75 -5.60
C VAL A 150 -16.69 -5.30 -5.84
N PHE A 151 -15.39 -5.03 -5.80
CA PHE A 151 -14.83 -3.72 -6.10
C PHE A 151 -14.19 -3.75 -7.48
N ASP A 152 -14.83 -3.07 -8.41
CA ASP A 152 -14.34 -2.85 -9.77
C ASP A 152 -13.21 -1.81 -9.84
N ASN A 153 -12.69 -1.58 -11.04
CA ASN A 153 -11.65 -0.57 -11.29
C ASN A 153 -12.22 0.72 -11.91
N SER A 154 -13.47 1.09 -11.56
CA SER A 154 -14.11 2.33 -12.03
C SER A 154 -13.52 3.61 -11.43
N THR A 155 -12.76 3.48 -10.34
CA THR A 155 -12.08 4.58 -9.62
C THR A 155 -10.57 4.36 -9.63
N THR A 156 -9.80 5.36 -9.18
CA THR A 156 -8.36 5.17 -8.86
C THR A 156 -8.16 4.06 -7.83
N PHE A 157 -6.92 3.55 -7.72
CA PHE A 157 -6.57 2.52 -6.73
C PHE A 157 -6.92 2.97 -5.31
N GLU A 158 -6.62 4.23 -4.98
CA GLU A 158 -6.95 4.86 -3.71
C GLU A 158 -8.47 4.91 -3.49
N GLY A 159 -9.25 5.31 -4.51
CA GLY A 159 -10.71 5.31 -4.42
C GLY A 159 -11.30 3.91 -4.25
N LYS A 160 -10.69 2.90 -4.88
CA LYS A 160 -11.08 1.49 -4.73
C LYS A 160 -10.82 0.99 -3.30
N MET A 161 -9.64 1.30 -2.76
CA MET A 161 -9.29 0.97 -1.38
C MET A 161 -10.16 1.70 -0.37
N GLN A 162 -10.54 2.94 -0.65
CA GLN A 162 -11.45 3.68 0.19
C GLN A 162 -12.82 3.01 0.25
N ARG A 163 -13.42 2.65 -0.90
CA ARG A 163 -14.69 1.90 -0.94
C ARG A 163 -14.63 0.59 -0.14
N LEU A 164 -13.51 -0.14 -0.22
CA LEU A 164 -13.31 -1.35 0.58
C LEU A 164 -13.28 -1.04 2.08
N VAL A 165 -12.47 -0.05 2.48
CA VAL A 165 -12.34 0.34 3.90
C VAL A 165 -13.68 0.81 4.46
N ASP A 166 -14.46 1.58 3.69
CA ASP A 166 -15.78 2.08 4.09
C ASP A 166 -16.76 0.93 4.31
N THR A 167 -16.76 -0.04 3.40
CA THR A 167 -17.61 -1.24 3.50
C THR A 167 -17.21 -2.09 4.71
N ALA A 168 -15.92 -2.32 4.91
CA ALA A 168 -15.41 -3.08 6.06
C ALA A 168 -15.69 -2.38 7.40
N ALA A 169 -15.53 -1.06 7.45
CA ALA A 169 -15.83 -0.24 8.62
C ALA A 169 -17.32 -0.32 8.98
N GLY A 170 -18.21 -0.17 7.99
CA GLY A 170 -19.65 -0.31 8.17
C GLY A 170 -20.06 -1.68 8.72
N LEU A 171 -19.45 -2.77 8.21
CA LEU A 171 -19.68 -4.14 8.71
C LEU A 171 -19.21 -4.34 10.15
N CYS A 172 -18.11 -3.68 10.54
CA CYS A 172 -17.58 -3.73 11.89
C CYS A 172 -18.28 -2.75 12.86
N GLY A 173 -19.23 -1.94 12.37
CA GLY A 173 -19.84 -0.85 13.14
C GLY A 173 -18.85 0.24 13.54
N ILE A 174 -17.76 0.39 12.78
CA ILE A 174 -16.73 1.40 13.00
C ILE A 174 -17.12 2.63 12.17
N PRO A 175 -17.13 3.84 12.75
CA PRO A 175 -17.34 5.05 11.98
C PRO A 175 -16.23 5.20 10.94
N THR A 176 -16.65 5.29 9.69
CA THR A 176 -15.75 5.45 8.56
C THR A 176 -15.12 6.83 8.60
N THR A 177 -13.80 6.91 8.72
CA THR A 177 -13.05 8.16 8.49
C THR A 177 -12.26 7.98 7.20
N VAL A 178 -12.67 8.64 6.12
CA VAL A 178 -11.91 8.68 4.86
C VAL A 178 -10.55 9.29 5.16
N ARG A 179 -9.42 8.58 5.03
CA ARG A 179 -8.11 9.10 5.45
C ARG A 179 -7.42 9.87 4.31
N ALA A 180 -7.59 11.17 4.26
CA ALA A 180 -6.74 12.06 3.46
C ALA A 180 -5.40 12.32 4.17
N SER A 181 -4.32 12.46 3.42
CA SER A 181 -3.02 12.84 3.96
C SER A 181 -2.82 14.33 3.70
N ARG A 182 -2.89 15.15 4.74
CA ARG A 182 -2.70 16.60 4.62
C ARG A 182 -1.26 17.00 4.86
N LYS A 183 -0.83 18.07 4.19
CA LYS A 183 0.55 18.55 4.23
C LYS A 183 0.56 19.99 4.72
N TYR A 184 1.47 20.30 5.64
CA TYR A 184 1.65 21.65 6.15
C TYR A 184 3.12 22.04 6.09
N LEU A 185 3.39 23.26 5.64
CA LEU A 185 4.72 23.85 5.73
C LEU A 185 4.93 24.39 7.15
N LEU A 186 6.05 24.04 7.77
CA LEU A 186 6.42 24.55 9.09
C LEU A 186 7.32 25.77 8.94
N ALA A 187 7.01 26.84 9.67
CA ALA A 187 7.82 28.06 9.69
C ALA A 187 9.19 27.83 10.32
N LYS A 188 9.30 26.85 11.24
CA LYS A 188 10.54 26.45 11.90
C LYS A 188 10.56 24.94 12.12
N THR A 189 11.74 24.34 11.96
CA THR A 189 11.95 22.95 12.36
C THR A 189 11.87 22.85 13.88
N PRO A 190 11.09 21.91 14.45
CA PRO A 190 11.05 21.71 15.89
C PRO A 190 12.42 21.23 16.38
N ILE A 191 12.94 21.87 17.43
CA ILE A 191 14.22 21.53 18.05
C ILE A 191 14.09 20.23 18.86
N GLU A 192 12.95 20.04 19.52
CA GLU A 192 12.67 18.88 20.36
C GLU A 192 11.19 18.51 20.26
N ILE A 193 10.90 17.21 20.23
CA ILE A 193 9.54 16.69 20.27
C ILE A 193 9.29 16.19 21.70
N PRO A 194 8.31 16.76 22.42
CA PRO A 194 8.15 16.58 23.87
C PRO A 194 7.61 15.19 24.29
N PHE A 195 7.50 14.25 23.36
CA PHE A 195 6.99 12.90 23.59
C PHE A 195 7.77 11.91 22.72
N HIS A 196 7.50 10.62 22.95
CA HIS A 196 8.13 9.55 22.20
C HIS A 196 7.91 9.74 20.70
N HIS A 197 9.03 9.74 19.97
CA HIS A 197 9.10 9.86 18.54
C HIS A 197 10.23 8.97 18.03
N GLU A 198 10.15 8.61 16.77
CA GLU A 198 11.19 7.86 16.06
C GLU A 198 11.79 8.76 14.98
N ASP A 199 13.09 8.92 15.00
CA ASP A 199 13.85 9.66 14.02
C ASP A 199 14.68 8.73 13.12
N PHE A 200 14.75 9.07 11.84
CA PHE A 200 15.57 8.33 10.88
C PHE A 200 15.91 9.20 9.68
N GLU A 201 16.97 8.84 8.97
CA GLU A 201 17.41 9.53 7.77
C GLU A 201 16.89 8.83 6.52
N VAL A 202 16.51 9.63 5.53
CA VAL A 202 16.07 9.16 4.23
C VAL A 202 16.82 9.90 3.15
N GLU A 203 17.60 9.15 2.38
CA GLU A 203 18.24 9.61 1.14
C GLU A 203 17.44 9.11 -0.05
N LYS A 204 17.19 9.99 -1.03
CA LYS A 204 16.60 9.64 -2.32
C LYS A 204 17.53 10.08 -3.44
N VAL A 205 17.83 9.15 -4.33
CA VAL A 205 18.64 9.37 -5.53
C VAL A 205 17.79 9.03 -6.75
N TYR A 206 17.51 10.04 -7.58
CA TYR A 206 16.80 9.85 -8.83
C TYR A 206 17.73 9.23 -9.87
N LEU A 207 17.17 8.31 -10.66
CA LEU A 207 17.92 7.55 -11.66
C LEU A 207 17.60 8.04 -13.07
N LYS A 208 18.57 7.90 -13.98
CA LYS A 208 18.38 8.09 -15.42
C LYS A 208 17.22 7.22 -15.92
N PRO A 209 16.35 7.76 -16.78
CA PRO A 209 15.29 6.98 -17.42
C PRO A 209 15.91 5.82 -18.21
N GLU A 210 15.40 4.60 -18.03
CA GLU A 210 15.93 3.39 -18.67
C GLU A 210 15.29 3.16 -20.05
N ALA A 211 13.98 3.39 -20.14
CA ALA A 211 13.15 3.40 -21.33
C ALA A 211 11.81 4.04 -20.94
N ALA A 212 11.73 5.37 -20.99
CA ALA A 212 10.51 6.09 -20.68
C ALA A 212 9.46 5.83 -21.78
N LYS A 213 8.29 5.25 -21.43
CA LYS A 213 7.16 5.20 -22.37
C LYS A 213 6.52 6.59 -22.48
N THR A 214 6.57 7.36 -21.39
CA THR A 214 6.14 8.77 -21.37
C THR A 214 7.25 9.68 -20.84
N SER A 215 7.26 10.95 -21.26
CA SER A 215 8.25 11.96 -20.81
C SER A 215 8.24 12.23 -19.30
N LYS A 216 7.22 11.73 -18.57
CA LYS A 216 7.06 11.92 -17.12
C LYS A 216 7.51 10.72 -16.29
N ASP A 217 7.83 9.58 -16.90
CA ASP A 217 8.28 8.39 -16.15
C ASP A 217 9.58 8.66 -15.42
N TYR A 218 9.67 8.23 -14.16
CA TYR A 218 10.91 8.37 -13.39
C TYR A 218 11.12 7.22 -12.40
N SER A 219 12.36 6.98 -12.05
CA SER A 219 12.73 6.03 -11.01
C SER A 219 13.66 6.68 -10.00
N PHE A 220 13.57 6.24 -8.75
CA PHE A 220 14.52 6.63 -7.72
C PHE A 220 14.81 5.46 -6.79
N VAL A 221 16.02 5.44 -6.24
CA VAL A 221 16.38 4.58 -5.13
C VAL A 221 16.32 5.37 -3.83
N ARG A 222 15.97 4.70 -2.75
CA ARG A 222 15.86 5.26 -1.41
C ARG A 222 16.71 4.43 -0.45
N CYS A 223 17.55 5.10 0.32
CA CYS A 223 18.15 4.55 1.54
C CYS A 223 17.41 5.14 2.75
N ARG A 224 16.90 4.28 3.63
CA ARG A 224 16.40 4.68 4.95
C ARG A 224 17.38 4.15 5.98
N SER A 225 18.00 5.02 6.76
CA SER A 225 18.97 4.65 7.79
C SER A 225 18.44 5.03 9.17
N GLN A 226 18.49 4.09 10.11
CA GLN A 226 18.19 4.35 11.52
C GLN A 226 19.27 3.66 12.37
N TYR A 227 19.87 4.37 13.33
CA TYR A 227 20.96 3.85 14.16
C TYR A 227 22.13 3.23 13.35
N GLY A 228 22.41 3.78 12.17
CA GLY A 228 23.46 3.27 11.27
C GLY A 228 23.10 2.01 10.48
N ILE A 229 21.87 1.50 10.60
CA ILE A 229 21.37 0.33 9.87
C ILE A 229 20.55 0.81 8.65
N PRO A 230 21.01 0.55 7.41
CA PRO A 230 20.33 1.00 6.21
C PRO A 230 19.36 -0.05 5.65
N ALA A 231 18.24 0.43 5.12
CA ALA A 231 17.28 -0.33 4.32
C ALA A 231 17.09 0.34 2.96
N TYR A 232 17.15 -0.45 1.89
CA TYR A 232 17.16 0.06 0.52
C TYR A 232 15.88 -0.32 -0.22
N GLY A 233 15.37 0.59 -1.02
CA GLY A 233 14.24 0.33 -1.91
C GLY A 233 14.35 1.12 -3.20
N MET A 234 13.66 0.65 -4.23
CA MET A 234 13.49 1.35 -5.50
C MET A 234 12.02 1.61 -5.72
N THR A 235 11.71 2.79 -6.24
CA THR A 235 10.37 3.13 -6.71
C THR A 235 10.45 3.60 -8.15
N THR A 236 9.66 2.99 -9.02
CA THR A 236 9.46 3.43 -10.40
C THR A 236 8.04 3.96 -10.52
N VAL A 237 7.93 5.22 -10.92
CA VAL A 237 6.67 5.89 -11.19
C VAL A 237 6.48 5.92 -12.71
N ARG A 238 5.42 5.28 -13.19
CA ARG A 238 5.05 5.26 -14.60
C ARG A 238 3.75 6.02 -14.80
N TYR A 239 3.71 6.95 -15.72
CA TYR A 239 2.48 7.62 -16.10
C TYR A 239 1.84 6.88 -17.26
N LEU A 240 0.55 6.64 -17.14
CA LEU A 240 -0.27 6.06 -18.20
C LEU A 240 -0.72 7.15 -19.16
N ASP A 241 -1.17 6.77 -20.36
CA ASP A 241 -1.71 7.70 -21.35
C ASP A 241 -2.95 8.47 -20.83
N THR A 242 -3.60 7.97 -19.78
CA THR A 242 -4.71 8.65 -19.07
C THR A 242 -4.25 9.79 -18.17
N GLY A 243 -2.95 9.92 -17.91
CA GLY A 243 -2.37 10.85 -16.94
C GLY A 243 -2.20 10.28 -15.53
N ASP A 244 -2.74 9.09 -15.25
CA ASP A 244 -2.63 8.44 -13.94
C ASP A 244 -1.21 7.91 -13.69
N ALA A 245 -0.76 7.96 -12.43
CA ALA A 245 0.56 7.48 -12.03
C ALA A 245 0.50 6.10 -11.35
N VAL A 246 1.36 5.18 -11.80
CA VAL A 246 1.54 3.84 -11.22
C VAL A 246 2.84 3.79 -10.44
N HIS A 247 2.78 3.41 -9.16
CA HIS A 247 3.95 3.31 -8.29
C HIS A 247 4.39 1.85 -8.09
N LEU A 248 5.47 1.45 -8.75
CA LEU A 248 6.08 0.13 -8.59
C LEU A 248 7.19 0.20 -7.54
N LYS A 249 7.07 -0.56 -6.45
CA LYS A 249 8.03 -0.55 -5.33
C LYS A 249 8.70 -1.92 -5.21
N ARG A 250 10.02 -1.93 -5.02
CA ARG A 250 10.79 -3.14 -4.70
C ARG A 250 11.83 -2.88 -3.62
N VAL A 251 12.14 -3.89 -2.82
CA VAL A 251 13.26 -3.89 -1.87
C VAL A 251 14.55 -4.17 -2.63
N LEU A 252 15.66 -3.54 -2.22
CA LEU A 252 16.98 -3.76 -2.81
C LEU A 252 17.97 -4.33 -1.80
N SER A 253 18.95 -5.08 -2.30
CA SER A 253 20.19 -5.35 -1.58
C SER A 253 21.12 -4.13 -1.58
N ALA A 254 22.10 -4.11 -0.66
CA ALA A 254 23.13 -3.07 -0.60
C ALA A 254 23.95 -2.97 -1.91
N ARG A 255 24.20 -4.10 -2.57
CA ARG A 255 24.93 -4.17 -3.84
C ARG A 255 24.14 -3.52 -4.97
N GLU A 256 22.84 -3.83 -5.08
CA GLU A 256 21.96 -3.23 -6.09
C GLU A 256 21.80 -1.72 -5.89
N TYR A 257 21.63 -1.27 -4.63
CA TYR A 257 21.59 0.16 -4.31
C TYR A 257 22.87 0.87 -4.75
N SER A 258 24.02 0.34 -4.36
CA SER A 258 25.33 0.90 -4.69
C SER A 258 25.56 0.97 -6.20
N TYR A 259 25.14 -0.07 -6.93
CA TYR A 259 25.20 -0.08 -8.39
C TYR A 259 24.32 1.00 -9.01
N ALA A 260 23.07 1.12 -8.55
CA ALA A 260 22.13 2.12 -9.05
C ALA A 260 22.63 3.55 -8.81
N VAL A 261 23.10 3.86 -7.60
CA VAL A 261 23.64 5.20 -7.28
C VAL A 261 24.88 5.51 -8.11
N ARG A 262 25.81 4.57 -8.28
CA ARG A 262 27.07 4.85 -9.00
C ARG A 262 26.90 4.96 -10.51
N HIS A 263 26.09 4.09 -11.10
CA HIS A 263 26.03 3.96 -12.56
C HIS A 263 24.77 4.58 -13.19
N ARG A 264 23.70 4.73 -12.40
CA ARG A 264 22.39 5.15 -12.91
C ARG A 264 21.89 6.47 -12.34
N CYS A 265 22.61 7.14 -11.44
CA CYS A 265 22.21 8.45 -10.92
C CYS A 265 21.97 9.46 -12.05
N ASP A 266 20.86 10.19 -11.97
CA ASP A 266 20.50 11.27 -12.89
C ASP A 266 21.28 12.55 -12.54
N PRO A 267 22.22 13.01 -13.40
CA PRO A 267 23.05 14.17 -13.09
C PRO A 267 22.25 15.49 -13.06
N THR A 268 21.06 15.54 -13.67
CA THR A 268 20.21 16.74 -13.71
C THR A 268 19.46 16.99 -12.39
N ARG A 269 19.58 16.04 -11.44
CA ARG A 269 18.87 16.08 -10.15
C ARG A 269 19.83 16.07 -8.97
N ASN A 270 19.43 16.77 -7.92
CA ASN A 270 20.06 16.74 -6.62
C ASN A 270 19.63 15.48 -5.84
N VAL A 271 20.57 14.97 -5.05
CA VAL A 271 20.25 13.96 -4.03
C VAL A 271 19.43 14.67 -2.94
N ILE A 272 18.30 14.05 -2.58
CA ILE A 272 17.44 14.59 -1.52
C ILE A 272 17.73 13.82 -0.25
N LYS A 273 18.25 14.52 0.77
CA LYS A 273 18.40 13.96 2.12
C LYS A 273 17.41 14.61 3.05
N GLN A 274 16.69 13.77 3.80
CA GLN A 274 15.69 14.22 4.77
C GLN A 274 15.91 13.53 6.10
N GLN A 275 15.76 14.28 7.19
CA GLN A 275 15.50 13.70 8.50
C GLN A 275 13.99 13.61 8.68
N ARG A 276 13.51 12.44 9.08
CA ARG A 276 12.10 12.19 9.31
C ARG A 276 11.86 11.90 10.76
N MET A 277 10.92 12.62 11.35
CA MET A 277 10.48 12.43 12.72
C MET A 277 9.03 11.98 12.70
N CYS A 278 8.77 10.77 13.17
CA CYS A 278 7.44 10.18 13.23
C CYS A 278 6.97 10.10 14.67
N PHE A 279 5.74 10.53 14.92
CA PHE A 279 5.17 10.50 16.26
C PHE A 279 3.65 10.40 16.26
N LEU A 280 3.11 10.03 17.43
CA LEU A 280 1.68 9.98 17.68
C LEU A 280 1.28 11.13 18.60
N TYR A 281 0.22 11.86 18.23
CA TYR A 281 -0.37 12.88 19.09
C TYR A 281 -1.89 12.78 19.03
N LYS A 282 -2.55 12.60 20.18
CA LYS A 282 -4.01 12.43 20.30
C LYS A 282 -4.61 11.43 19.28
N ASN A 283 -3.97 10.25 19.16
CA ASN A 283 -4.34 9.18 18.21
C ASN A 283 -4.18 9.52 16.72
N GLN A 284 -3.48 10.60 16.38
CA GLN A 284 -3.15 10.97 15.01
C GLN A 284 -1.66 10.74 14.76
N SER A 285 -1.35 10.25 13.56
CA SER A 285 0.02 9.97 13.12
C SER A 285 0.55 11.17 12.35
N PHE A 286 1.66 11.71 12.84
CA PHE A 286 2.35 12.85 12.26
C PHE A 286 3.74 12.42 11.79
N GLN A 287 4.15 12.96 10.64
CA GLN A 287 5.50 12.77 10.10
C GLN A 287 6.05 14.12 9.67
N ILE A 288 7.15 14.55 10.29
CA ILE A 288 7.85 15.76 9.88
C ILE A 288 9.00 15.35 8.98
N HIS A 289 9.07 15.93 7.79
CA HIS A 289 10.16 15.77 6.85
C HIS A 289 10.99 17.05 6.81
N VAL A 290 12.19 17.00 7.40
CA VAL A 290 13.15 18.12 7.38
C VAL A 290 14.16 17.86 6.28
N TYR A 291 14.27 18.77 5.32
CA TYR A 291 15.27 18.69 4.26
C TYR A 291 16.66 19.05 4.81
N LYS A 292 17.64 18.20 4.52
CA LYS A 292 19.07 18.40 4.82
C LYS A 292 19.86 18.73 3.55
N GLU A 293 19.51 18.08 2.43
CA GLU A 293 20.06 18.36 1.10
C GLU A 293 18.93 18.37 0.06
N PRO A 294 19.01 19.22 -0.98
CA PRO A 294 20.09 20.17 -1.30
C PRO A 294 20.17 21.36 -0.32
N ALA A 295 21.31 22.07 -0.32
CA ALA A 295 21.60 23.16 0.61
C ALA A 295 20.55 24.29 0.56
N ASP A 296 20.02 24.59 -0.63
CA ASP A 296 18.99 25.62 -0.84
C ASP A 296 17.67 25.32 -0.11
N LEU A 297 17.46 24.06 0.28
CA LEU A 297 16.27 23.60 0.99
C LEU A 297 16.59 23.16 2.43
N ALA A 298 17.84 23.29 2.87
CA ALA A 298 18.25 22.86 4.19
C ALA A 298 17.45 23.61 5.27
N GLY A 299 16.82 22.86 6.18
CA GLY A 299 15.99 23.41 7.25
C GLY A 299 14.51 23.59 6.88
N LEU A 300 14.12 23.43 5.62
CA LEU A 300 12.71 23.39 5.22
C LEU A 300 12.05 22.15 5.84
N ALA A 301 10.91 22.33 6.51
CA ALA A 301 10.21 21.24 7.20
C ALA A 301 8.75 21.14 6.75
N VAL A 302 8.36 19.95 6.29
CA VAL A 302 6.99 19.64 5.86
C VAL A 302 6.38 18.61 6.80
N LEU A 303 5.26 18.98 7.42
CA LEU A 303 4.45 18.09 8.26
C LEU A 303 3.45 17.34 7.38
N HIS A 304 3.38 16.02 7.56
CA HIS A 304 2.34 15.16 7.01
C HIS A 304 1.45 14.65 8.13
N VAL A 305 0.14 14.75 7.95
CA VAL A 305 -0.88 14.31 8.92
C VAL A 305 -1.87 13.40 8.22
N GLN A 306 -2.17 12.26 8.80
CA GLN A 306 -3.30 11.44 8.37
C GLN A 306 -4.58 11.99 9.00
N ALA A 307 -5.51 12.48 8.17
CA ALA A 307 -6.73 13.19 8.57
C ALA A 307 -7.99 12.58 7.92
N SER A 308 -9.15 12.72 8.57
CA SER A 308 -10.44 12.39 7.97
C SER A 308 -10.82 13.40 6.87
N CYS A 309 -11.50 12.99 5.79
CA CYS A 309 -11.91 13.89 4.70
C CYS A 309 -13.16 14.70 5.03
N GLU A 310 -13.95 14.25 6.01
CA GLU A 310 -15.29 14.80 6.22
C GLU A 310 -15.30 16.08 7.07
N ASN A 311 -14.29 16.35 7.91
CA ASN A 311 -14.24 17.55 8.73
C ASN A 311 -12.79 18.00 9.03
N ASP A 312 -12.45 19.26 8.73
CA ASP A 312 -11.22 19.95 9.17
C ASP A 312 -11.10 20.02 10.71
N GLN A 313 -12.22 19.84 11.42
CA GLN A 313 -12.30 19.98 12.87
C GLN A 313 -11.65 18.85 13.68
N ASP A 314 -11.27 17.73 13.06
CA ASP A 314 -10.73 16.56 13.75
C ASP A 314 -9.19 16.56 13.89
N ILE A 315 -8.47 17.42 13.15
CA ILE A 315 -7.01 17.47 13.25
C ILE A 315 -6.61 18.29 14.47
N VAL A 316 -6.13 17.61 15.52
CA VAL A 316 -5.69 18.28 16.73
C VAL A 316 -4.19 18.52 16.61
N MET A 317 -3.83 19.68 16.10
CA MET A 317 -2.43 20.05 15.92
C MET A 317 -1.70 20.18 17.26
N PRO A 318 -0.50 19.61 17.41
CA PRO A 318 0.33 19.84 18.57
C PRO A 318 0.77 21.31 18.67
N SER A 319 0.61 21.92 19.85
CA SER A 319 0.91 23.34 20.08
C SER A 319 2.39 23.74 19.91
N PHE A 320 3.30 22.77 19.93
CA PHE A 320 4.73 23.02 19.72
C PHE A 320 5.10 23.20 18.24
N LEU A 321 4.19 22.87 17.31
CA LEU A 321 4.42 23.05 15.88
C LEU A 321 4.09 24.47 15.45
N ASN A 322 5.02 25.10 14.75
CA ASN A 322 4.82 26.41 14.15
C ASN A 322 4.44 26.25 12.68
N ILE A 323 3.14 26.25 12.40
CA ILE A 323 2.59 26.04 11.05
C ILE A 323 2.57 27.38 10.31
N GLU A 324 3.17 27.40 9.12
CA GLU A 324 3.15 28.57 8.24
C GLU A 324 1.91 28.57 7.33
N LYS A 325 1.70 27.47 6.60
CA LYS A 325 0.56 27.29 5.70
C LYS A 325 0.26 25.83 5.42
N GLU A 326 -0.98 25.55 5.04
CA GLU A 326 -1.36 24.27 4.45
C GLU A 326 -0.90 24.21 2.99
N LEU A 327 -0.39 23.06 2.58
CA LEU A 327 -0.01 22.77 1.20
C LEU A 327 -1.15 21.96 0.56
N PRO A 328 -1.85 22.51 -0.45
CA PRO A 328 -2.89 21.78 -1.17
C PRO A 328 -2.37 20.47 -1.75
N ASP A 329 -3.23 19.46 -1.87
CA ASP A 329 -2.83 18.18 -2.49
C ASP A 329 -2.39 18.32 -3.95
N THR A 330 -2.89 19.35 -4.65
CA THR A 330 -2.50 19.72 -6.01
C THR A 330 -1.14 20.42 -6.09
N ASP A 331 -0.58 20.87 -4.96
CA ASP A 331 0.71 21.54 -4.92
C ASP A 331 1.85 20.52 -4.94
N GLU A 332 2.34 20.23 -6.15
CA GLU A 332 3.50 19.37 -6.34
C GLU A 332 4.84 20.10 -6.18
N THR A 333 4.86 21.43 -5.96
CA THR A 333 6.11 22.22 -5.94
C THR A 333 7.06 21.73 -4.86
N MET A 334 6.53 21.39 -3.69
CA MET A 334 7.28 20.87 -2.53
C MET A 334 7.45 19.35 -2.54
N SER A 335 7.06 18.67 -3.62
CA SER A 335 7.30 17.23 -3.77
C SER A 335 8.80 16.96 -3.94
N ALA A 336 9.27 15.86 -3.35
CA ALA A 336 10.67 15.42 -3.48
C ALA A 336 11.14 15.35 -4.96
N TYR A 337 10.21 15.06 -5.88
CA TYR A 337 10.50 15.00 -7.31
C TYR A 337 10.77 16.38 -7.91
N ASN A 338 9.95 17.38 -7.62
CA ASN A 338 10.15 18.72 -8.17
C ASN A 338 11.35 19.43 -7.54
N VAL A 339 11.51 19.33 -6.21
CA VAL A 339 12.63 19.96 -5.50
C VAL A 339 14.00 19.35 -5.84
N SER A 340 14.02 18.14 -6.41
CA SER A 340 15.27 17.52 -6.88
C SER A 340 15.83 18.14 -8.16
N LYS A 341 15.05 18.89 -8.95
CA LYS A 341 15.53 19.44 -10.23
C LYS A 341 16.58 20.53 -9.98
N LYS A 342 17.78 20.40 -10.57
CA LYS A 342 18.87 21.38 -10.41
C LYS A 342 18.59 22.75 -11.05
N ASN A 343 17.64 22.84 -11.99
CA ASN A 343 17.39 24.04 -12.80
C ASN A 343 16.19 24.90 -12.36
N LEU A 344 15.63 24.72 -11.17
CA LEU A 344 14.50 25.56 -10.71
C LEU A 344 14.88 27.05 -10.60
N LEU A 345 16.13 27.39 -10.23
CA LEU A 345 16.57 28.78 -10.07
C LEU A 345 16.82 29.50 -11.41
N GLY A 346 17.37 28.82 -12.42
CA GLY A 346 17.71 29.44 -13.72
C GLY A 346 16.53 29.65 -14.69
N GLU A 347 15.35 29.12 -14.39
CA GLU A 347 14.11 29.36 -15.15
C GLU A 347 13.21 30.43 -14.50
N LEU A 348 13.30 30.64 -13.18
CA LEU A 348 12.60 31.71 -12.46
C LEU A 348 13.24 33.09 -12.72
N GLU A 349 14.58 33.20 -12.67
CA GLU A 349 15.30 34.45 -12.98
C GLU A 349 15.12 34.91 -14.44
N ARG A 350 14.94 33.96 -15.37
CA ARG A 350 14.68 34.25 -16.79
C ARG A 350 13.25 34.74 -17.06
N LYS A 351 12.29 34.44 -16.18
CA LYS A 351 10.92 34.97 -16.28
C LYS A 351 10.83 36.41 -15.75
N GLU A 352 11.50 36.73 -14.65
CA GLU A 352 11.55 38.13 -14.15
C GLU A 352 12.30 39.06 -15.12
N SER A 353 13.34 38.58 -15.80
CA SER A 353 14.11 39.38 -16.78
C SER A 353 13.40 39.60 -18.12
N ALA A 354 12.31 38.87 -18.39
CA ALA A 354 11.52 39.00 -19.62
C ALA A 354 10.27 39.88 -19.44
N GLU A 355 9.98 40.29 -18.19
CA GLU A 355 8.87 41.18 -17.83
C GLU A 355 9.34 42.60 -17.43
N VAL A 356 10.62 42.93 -17.64
CA VAL A 356 11.19 44.29 -17.46
C VAL A 356 11.47 44.97 -18.80
#